data_AF-A0A2S8FJJ5-F1
#
_entry.id   AF-A0A2S8FJJ5-F1
#
_cell.length_a   1.000
_cell.length_b   1.000
_cell.length_c   1.000
_cell.angle_alpha   90.00
_cell.angle_beta   90.00
_cell.angle_gamma   90.00
#
_symmetry.space_group_name_H-M   'P 1'
#
loop_
_entity.id
_entity.type
_entity.pdbx_description
1 polymer ?
#
loop_
_entity_poly.entity_id
_entity_poly.type
_entity_poly.pdbx_seq_one_letter_code
_entity_poly.pdbx_strand_id
1 'polypeptide(L)'
;MKTSRIWPLIISGALLLGGCLDFGPNISTMAPSSEHVKFCQTEMYLNPEVLIEPRGFMLTSGIDKHVLFKFVAHTNDVSKLFLSPPVDTLVMNPKKVSFLGGMSKDWWDPPSSGLIGANYDLPSAKHMNVAYVANDDDTLTVYIEWGET
;
A
#
# COMPACT_ATOMS: atom_id res chain seq x y z
N MET A 1 6.35 -57.46 52.38
CA MET A 1 5.20 -56.98 51.58
C MET A 1 5.50 -55.59 51.07
N LYS A 2 5.25 -55.35 49.77
CA LYS A 2 5.69 -54.21 48.95
C LYS A 2 5.14 -52.86 49.43
N THR A 3 6.03 -51.87 49.57
CA THR A 3 5.69 -50.45 49.77
C THR A 3 5.56 -49.76 48.41
N SER A 4 4.35 -49.36 48.03
CA SER A 4 4.07 -48.61 46.80
C SER A 4 4.22 -47.12 47.06
N ARG A 5 5.31 -46.53 46.53
CA ARG A 5 5.50 -45.07 46.44
C ARG A 5 4.67 -44.54 45.27
N ILE A 6 3.70 -43.67 45.55
CA ILE A 6 2.92 -42.93 44.55
C ILE A 6 3.59 -41.56 44.39
N TRP A 7 4.18 -41.30 43.23
CA TRP A 7 4.64 -39.96 42.85
C TRP A 7 3.51 -39.25 42.11
N PRO A 8 3.10 -38.03 42.51
CA PRO A 8 2.26 -37.21 41.66
C PRO A 8 3.10 -36.70 40.49
N LEU A 9 2.76 -37.14 39.27
CA LEU A 9 3.22 -36.52 38.03
C LEU A 9 2.71 -35.07 38.01
N ILE A 10 3.61 -34.11 38.19
CA ILE A 10 3.34 -32.71 37.89
C ILE A 10 3.40 -32.58 36.36
N ILE A 11 2.23 -32.61 35.72
CA ILE A 11 2.10 -32.27 34.30
C ILE A 11 2.13 -30.75 34.22
N SER A 12 3.32 -30.20 34.02
CA SER A 12 3.49 -28.81 33.59
C SER A 12 2.98 -28.68 32.15
N GLY A 13 1.68 -28.44 32.01
CA GLY A 13 1.08 -28.06 30.73
C GLY A 13 1.53 -26.64 30.36
N ALA A 14 2.57 -26.55 29.55
CA ALA A 14 2.91 -25.32 28.86
C ALA A 14 1.78 -25.00 27.87
N LEU A 15 0.92 -24.04 28.22
CA LEU A 15 0.00 -23.41 27.27
C LEU A 15 0.85 -22.66 26.22
N LEU A 16 1.13 -23.32 25.11
CA LEU A 16 1.54 -22.66 23.88
C LEU A 16 0.33 -21.86 23.38
N LEU A 17 0.21 -20.60 23.81
CA LEU A 17 -0.68 -19.60 23.22
C LEU A 17 -0.14 -19.22 21.83
N GLY A 18 -0.08 -20.20 20.92
CA GLY A 18 0.13 -19.98 19.50
C GLY A 18 -1.17 -19.52 18.86
N GLY A 19 -1.66 -18.35 19.24
CA GLY A 19 -2.64 -17.66 18.41
C GLY A 19 -1.96 -17.36 17.09
N CYS A 20 -2.40 -17.97 16.00
CA CYS A 20 -2.01 -17.53 14.67
C CYS A 20 -2.38 -16.05 14.58
N LEU A 21 -1.38 -15.17 14.51
CA LEU A 21 -1.60 -13.75 14.27
C LEU A 21 -2.32 -13.65 12.91
N ASP A 22 -3.59 -13.26 12.93
CA ASP A 22 -4.37 -12.99 11.75
C ASP A 22 -4.22 -11.50 11.43
N PHE A 23 -3.40 -11.20 10.42
CA PHE A 23 -3.15 -9.83 9.98
C PHE A 23 -4.22 -9.33 9.00
N GLY A 24 -5.24 -10.14 8.71
CA GLY A 24 -6.26 -9.87 7.71
C GLY A 24 -5.90 -10.40 6.32
N PRO A 25 -6.83 -10.28 5.36
CA PRO A 25 -6.64 -10.87 4.04
C PRO A 25 -5.66 -10.08 3.18
N ASN A 26 -4.94 -10.80 2.33
CA ASN A 26 -4.30 -10.21 1.15
C ASN A 26 -5.34 -10.05 0.04
N ILE A 27 -5.32 -8.91 -0.65
CA ILE A 27 -6.29 -8.57 -1.68
C ILE A 27 -5.54 -8.12 -2.93
N SER A 28 -5.99 -8.54 -4.12
CA SER A 28 -5.51 -8.01 -5.40
C SER A 28 -6.65 -8.00 -6.41
N THR A 29 -6.92 -6.86 -7.03
CA THR A 29 -8.04 -6.67 -7.96
C THR A 29 -7.76 -5.59 -8.99
N MET A 30 -8.33 -5.74 -10.18
CA MET A 30 -8.36 -4.71 -11.24
C MET A 30 -9.63 -3.85 -11.22
N ALA A 31 -10.57 -4.18 -10.34
CA ALA A 31 -11.78 -3.41 -10.10
C ALA A 31 -11.88 -3.04 -8.60
N PRO A 32 -11.06 -2.08 -8.13
CA PRO A 32 -11.10 -1.65 -6.74
C PRO A 32 -12.48 -1.08 -6.38
N SER A 33 -12.99 -1.43 -5.20
CA SER A 33 -14.25 -0.89 -4.69
C SER A 33 -14.09 0.57 -4.25
N SER A 34 -15.21 1.25 -4.02
CA SER A 34 -15.21 2.58 -3.41
C SER A 34 -14.54 2.61 -2.02
N GLU A 35 -14.60 1.51 -1.27
CA GLU A 35 -13.93 1.38 0.03
C GLU A 35 -12.41 1.30 -0.13
N HIS A 36 -11.88 0.56 -1.11
CA HIS A 36 -10.45 0.55 -1.42
C HIS A 36 -9.96 1.93 -1.85
N VAL A 37 -10.76 2.63 -2.67
CA VAL A 37 -10.44 3.98 -3.11
C VAL A 37 -10.40 4.95 -1.92
N LYS A 38 -11.42 4.91 -1.05
CA LYS A 38 -11.47 5.76 0.15
C LYS A 38 -10.31 5.50 1.11
N PHE A 39 -9.94 4.23 1.27
CA PHE A 39 -8.75 3.84 2.02
C PHE A 39 -7.49 4.50 1.41
N CYS A 40 -7.27 4.35 0.10
CA CYS A 40 -6.11 4.94 -0.58
C CYS A 40 -6.11 6.47 -0.49
N GLN A 41 -7.26 7.12 -0.67
CA GLN A 41 -7.37 8.57 -0.51
C GLN A 41 -6.93 9.06 0.87
N THR A 42 -7.25 8.28 1.91
CA THR A 42 -6.90 8.61 3.29
C THR A 42 -5.42 8.36 3.57
N GLU A 43 -4.91 7.18 3.24
CA GLU A 43 -3.55 6.76 3.59
C GLU A 43 -2.46 7.35 2.69
N MET A 44 -2.80 7.66 1.44
CA MET A 44 -1.88 8.22 0.43
C MET A 44 -2.11 9.72 0.21
N TYR A 45 -2.93 10.36 1.06
CA TYR A 45 -3.21 11.79 1.02
C TYR A 45 -3.71 12.27 -0.35
N LEU A 46 -4.59 11.49 -1.00
CA LEU A 46 -5.19 11.93 -2.27
C LEU A 46 -6.35 12.88 -1.98
N ASN A 47 -6.46 13.94 -2.79
CA ASN A 47 -7.57 14.86 -2.72
C ASN A 47 -8.88 14.15 -3.14
N PRO A 48 -9.89 14.04 -2.26
CA PRO A 48 -11.14 13.34 -2.57
C PRO A 48 -12.01 14.06 -3.62
N GLU A 49 -11.73 15.33 -3.92
CA GLU A 49 -12.44 16.09 -4.94
C GLU A 49 -11.96 15.78 -6.37
N VAL A 50 -10.79 15.16 -6.53
CA VAL A 50 -10.30 14.74 -7.84
C VAL A 50 -10.98 13.43 -8.24
N LEU A 51 -11.62 13.44 -9.41
CA LEU A 51 -12.19 12.23 -9.99
C LEU A 51 -11.08 11.26 -10.37
N ILE A 52 -11.15 10.05 -9.83
CA ILE A 52 -10.21 8.96 -10.10
C ILE A 52 -10.92 7.72 -10.62
N GLU A 53 -10.36 7.12 -11.67
CA GLU A 53 -10.78 5.83 -12.21
C GLU A 53 -9.78 4.76 -11.76
N PRO A 54 -10.15 3.90 -10.80
CA PRO A 54 -9.23 2.90 -10.30
C PRO A 54 -8.99 1.80 -11.35
N ARG A 55 -7.72 1.45 -11.57
CA ARG A 55 -7.28 0.45 -12.56
C ARG A 55 -6.65 -0.79 -11.93
N GLY A 56 -6.19 -0.68 -10.69
CA GLY A 56 -5.70 -1.82 -9.93
C GLY A 56 -5.39 -1.47 -8.48
N PHE A 57 -5.57 -2.44 -7.60
CA PHE A 57 -5.31 -2.35 -6.18
C PHE A 57 -4.74 -3.68 -5.67
N MET A 58 -3.74 -3.60 -4.82
CA MET A 58 -3.25 -4.71 -4.04
C MET A 58 -3.02 -4.25 -2.60
N LEU A 59 -3.49 -5.04 -1.64
CA LEU A 59 -3.16 -4.93 -0.23
C LEU A 59 -2.49 -6.22 0.19
N THR A 60 -1.26 -6.12 0.67
CA THR A 60 -0.59 -7.19 1.40
C THR A 60 -0.67 -6.85 2.87
N SER A 61 -1.32 -7.72 3.62
CA SER A 61 -1.49 -7.61 5.07
C SER A 61 -0.40 -8.40 5.78
N GLY A 62 0.07 -7.89 6.90
CA GLY A 62 1.15 -8.46 7.70
C GLY A 62 1.33 -7.67 8.99
N ILE A 63 2.51 -7.76 9.61
CA ILE A 63 2.90 -6.83 10.68
C ILE A 63 2.82 -5.40 10.15
N ASP A 64 3.32 -5.21 8.92
CA ASP A 64 3.25 -3.97 8.16
C ASP A 64 2.33 -4.19 6.95
N LYS A 65 1.52 -3.18 6.63
CA LYS A 65 0.73 -3.18 5.40
C LYS A 65 1.55 -2.64 4.24
N HIS A 66 1.33 -3.23 3.07
CA HIS A 66 1.87 -2.75 1.81
C HIS A 66 0.76 -2.66 0.76
N VAL A 67 0.72 -1.56 0.02
CA VAL A 67 -0.34 -1.26 -0.95
C VAL A 67 0.25 -0.82 -2.27
N LEU A 68 -0.26 -1.40 -3.35
CA LEU A 68 -0.08 -0.89 -4.69
C LEU A 68 -1.42 -0.37 -5.20
N PHE A 69 -1.42 0.85 -5.73
CA PHE A 69 -2.62 1.46 -6.28
C PHE A 69 -2.31 2.14 -7.61
N LYS A 70 -3.02 1.71 -8.65
CA LYS A 70 -2.95 2.28 -10.00
C LYS A 70 -4.31 2.86 -10.36
N PHE A 71 -4.32 4.08 -10.86
CA PHE A 71 -5.55 4.76 -11.28
C PHE A 71 -5.27 5.80 -12.35
N VAL A 72 -6.34 6.26 -13.02
CA VAL A 72 -6.31 7.45 -13.88
C VAL A 72 -6.95 8.60 -13.10
N ALA A 73 -6.25 9.72 -12.98
CA ALA A 73 -6.77 10.94 -12.38
C ALA A 73 -7.25 11.90 -13.48
N HIS A 74 -8.47 12.39 -13.36
CA HIS A 74 -9.07 13.36 -14.29
C HIS A 74 -8.59 14.79 -13.99
N THR A 75 -7.30 15.00 -14.16
CA THR A 75 -6.63 16.29 -14.05
C THR A 75 -5.30 16.20 -14.79
N ASN A 76 -4.77 17.32 -15.29
CA ASN A 76 -3.41 17.43 -15.81
C ASN A 76 -2.46 18.13 -14.82
N ASP A 77 -2.97 18.52 -13.64
CA ASP A 77 -2.25 19.25 -12.62
C ASP A 77 -2.07 18.38 -11.37
N VAL A 78 -0.87 17.81 -11.23
CA VAL A 78 -0.53 16.91 -10.12
C VAL A 78 -0.66 17.60 -8.75
N SER A 79 -0.54 18.93 -8.68
CA SER A 79 -0.67 19.67 -7.42
C SER A 79 -2.09 19.60 -6.83
N LYS A 80 -3.10 19.31 -7.67
CA LYS A 80 -4.49 19.10 -7.23
C LYS A 80 -4.75 17.69 -6.73
N LEU A 81 -3.92 16.73 -7.11
CA LEU A 81 -4.13 15.31 -6.82
C LEU A 81 -3.86 14.96 -5.36
N PHE A 82 -2.93 15.64 -4.70
CA PHE A 82 -2.54 15.35 -3.33
C PHE A 82 -2.91 16.46 -2.37
N LEU A 83 -3.27 16.09 -1.15
CA LEU A 83 -3.35 16.99 -0.02
C LEU A 83 -1.93 17.38 0.38
N SER A 84 -1.69 18.69 0.47
CA SER A 84 -0.40 19.25 0.88
C SER A 84 -0.61 20.13 2.12
N PRO A 85 0.07 19.86 3.25
CA PRO A 85 1.00 18.75 3.53
C PRO A 85 0.32 17.36 3.71
N PRO A 86 1.05 16.23 3.69
CA PRO A 86 2.53 16.09 3.67
C PRO A 86 3.15 15.92 2.27
N VAL A 87 2.34 15.85 1.22
CA VAL A 87 2.86 15.61 -0.14
C VAL A 87 3.20 16.94 -0.80
N ASP A 88 4.48 17.19 -1.05
CA ASP A 88 4.96 18.31 -1.86
C ASP A 88 5.21 17.85 -3.30
N THR A 89 4.38 18.29 -4.24
CA THR A 89 4.51 17.88 -5.65
C THR A 89 5.65 18.59 -6.38
N LEU A 90 6.20 19.69 -5.83
CA LEU A 90 7.30 20.44 -6.43
C LEU A 90 8.62 19.64 -6.44
N VAL A 91 8.75 18.63 -5.59
CA VAL A 91 9.94 17.77 -5.55
C VAL A 91 9.90 16.62 -6.56
N MET A 92 8.76 16.40 -7.22
CA MET A 92 8.58 15.33 -8.20
C MET A 92 9.44 15.58 -9.44
N ASN A 93 10.17 14.56 -9.88
CA ASN A 93 11.03 14.64 -11.05
C ASN A 93 11.32 13.24 -11.63
N PRO A 94 11.82 13.15 -12.88
CA PRO A 94 11.97 11.87 -13.56
C PRO A 94 13.00 10.90 -12.98
N LYS A 95 13.90 11.35 -12.11
CA LYS A 95 15.04 10.54 -11.61
C LYS A 95 14.80 9.97 -10.21
N LYS A 96 13.68 10.31 -9.56
CA LYS A 96 13.41 9.96 -8.15
C LYS A 96 12.39 8.84 -7.97
N VAL A 97 12.08 8.08 -9.02
CA VAL A 97 11.08 7.02 -8.95
C VAL A 97 11.77 5.66 -9.05
N SER A 98 11.53 4.82 -8.06
CA SER A 98 11.85 3.40 -8.10
C SER A 98 10.76 2.65 -7.35
N PHE A 99 10.09 1.72 -8.03
CA PHE A 99 9.14 0.81 -7.40
C PHE A 99 9.86 -0.50 -7.08
N LEU A 100 9.63 -1.03 -5.87
CA LEU A 100 10.21 -2.30 -5.45
C LEU A 100 9.19 -3.44 -5.56
N GLY A 101 7.90 -3.12 -5.46
CA GLY A 101 6.80 -4.07 -5.55
C GLY A 101 6.13 -4.20 -6.93
N GLY A 102 5.28 -5.22 -7.07
CA GLY A 102 4.25 -5.30 -8.11
C GLY A 102 4.66 -5.91 -9.45
N MET A 103 5.94 -6.25 -9.66
CA MET A 103 6.43 -6.79 -10.94
C MET A 103 5.75 -8.09 -11.40
N SER A 104 5.01 -8.78 -10.54
CA SER A 104 4.25 -10.00 -10.87
C SER A 104 2.79 -9.75 -11.23
N LYS A 105 2.34 -8.49 -11.31
CA LYS A 105 0.94 -8.13 -11.60
C LYS A 105 0.85 -7.49 -12.98
N ASP A 106 0.10 -8.10 -13.89
CA ASP A 106 -0.05 -7.61 -15.27
C ASP A 106 -0.65 -6.20 -15.37
N TRP A 107 -1.42 -5.77 -14.36
CA TRP A 107 -1.99 -4.42 -14.29
C TRP A 107 -1.06 -3.38 -13.67
N TRP A 108 0.05 -3.81 -13.05
CA TRP A 108 1.08 -2.95 -12.47
C TRP A 108 2.27 -2.87 -13.42
N ASP A 109 2.16 -1.96 -14.36
CA ASP A 109 2.98 -1.82 -15.57
C ASP A 109 3.57 -0.40 -15.70
N PRO A 110 4.22 0.16 -14.66
CA PRO A 110 4.84 1.49 -14.77
C PRO A 110 5.84 1.50 -15.95
N PRO A 111 5.75 2.46 -16.88
CA PRO A 111 6.60 2.46 -18.06
C PRO A 111 8.07 2.70 -17.68
N SER A 112 8.98 2.13 -18.48
CA SER A 112 10.43 2.22 -18.24
C SER A 112 11.00 3.64 -18.39
N SER A 113 10.23 4.58 -18.95
CA SER A 113 10.63 5.97 -19.17
C SER A 113 9.41 6.90 -19.13
N GLY A 114 9.65 8.19 -18.88
CA GLY A 114 8.59 9.21 -18.89
C GLY A 114 7.83 9.35 -17.57
N LEU A 115 8.15 8.55 -16.56
CA LEU A 115 7.62 8.72 -15.20
C LEU A 115 8.17 10.00 -14.57
N ILE A 116 7.29 10.73 -13.89
CA ILE A 116 7.63 11.85 -13.02
C ILE A 116 7.12 11.50 -11.63
N GLY A 117 7.96 11.62 -10.60
CA GLY A 117 7.51 11.25 -9.26
C GLY A 117 8.53 11.52 -8.15
N ALA A 118 8.22 11.04 -6.96
CA ALA A 118 9.02 11.23 -5.75
C ALA A 118 8.69 10.15 -4.70
N ASN A 119 9.57 10.09 -3.71
CA ASN A 119 9.39 9.27 -2.51
C ASN A 119 9.12 10.19 -1.33
N TYR A 120 8.17 9.81 -0.48
CA TYR A 120 7.73 10.58 0.67
C TYR A 120 7.80 9.75 1.94
N ASP A 121 8.35 10.34 2.99
CA ASP A 121 8.17 9.86 4.35
C ASP A 121 6.89 10.49 4.89
N LEU A 122 5.90 9.64 5.16
CA LEU A 122 4.60 10.02 5.65
C LEU A 122 4.56 9.90 7.19
N PRO A 123 3.64 10.60 7.87
CA PRO A 123 3.44 10.45 9.30
C PRO A 123 3.17 9.01 9.72
N SER A 124 3.56 8.65 10.94
CA SER A 124 3.33 7.32 11.55
C SER A 124 4.10 6.17 10.89
N ALA A 125 5.39 6.39 10.57
CA ALA A 125 6.29 5.39 10.00
C ALA A 125 5.73 4.75 8.73
N LYS A 126 5.25 5.62 7.83
CA LYS A 126 4.72 5.24 6.53
C LYS A 126 5.59 5.82 5.44
N HIS A 127 5.70 5.13 4.33
CA HIS A 127 6.43 5.60 3.16
C HIS A 127 5.57 5.47 1.92
N MET A 128 5.77 6.39 0.97
CA MET A 128 5.04 6.41 -0.28
C MET A 128 5.97 6.74 -1.44
N ASN A 129 6.10 5.82 -2.39
CA ASN A 129 6.68 6.07 -3.70
C ASN A 129 5.53 6.34 -4.66
N VAL A 130 5.54 7.49 -5.31
CA VAL A 130 4.49 7.84 -6.26
C VAL A 130 5.10 8.36 -7.54
N ALA A 131 4.50 7.96 -8.66
CA ALA A 131 4.84 8.48 -9.96
C ALA A 131 3.61 8.55 -10.86
N TYR A 132 3.71 9.39 -11.88
CA TYR A 132 2.67 9.53 -12.89
C TYR A 132 3.25 9.71 -14.28
N VAL A 133 2.39 9.48 -15.27
CA VAL A 133 2.59 9.83 -16.68
C VAL A 133 1.40 10.66 -17.12
N ALA A 134 1.65 11.76 -17.83
CA ALA A 134 0.59 12.55 -18.45
C ALA A 134 0.06 11.81 -19.68
N ASN A 135 -1.26 11.72 -19.79
CA ASN A 135 -1.95 11.19 -20.95
C ASN A 135 -2.30 12.33 -21.93
N ASP A 136 -2.61 12.00 -23.19
CA ASP A 136 -2.93 12.98 -24.24
C ASP A 136 -4.37 13.55 -24.16
N ASP A 137 -5.05 13.39 -23.02
CA ASP A 137 -6.46 13.72 -22.79
C ASP A 137 -6.71 14.50 -21.48
N ASP A 138 -5.72 15.28 -21.04
CA ASP A 138 -5.75 16.04 -19.78
C ASP A 138 -5.95 15.18 -18.52
N THR A 139 -5.56 13.90 -18.58
CA THR A 139 -5.54 12.99 -17.43
C THR A 139 -4.12 12.56 -17.06
N LEU A 140 -3.93 12.05 -15.84
CA LEU A 140 -2.68 11.42 -15.40
C LEU A 140 -2.92 9.94 -15.11
N THR A 141 -2.05 9.06 -15.61
CA THR A 141 -1.95 7.69 -15.11
C THR A 141 -1.00 7.67 -13.93
N VAL A 142 -1.48 7.26 -12.75
CA VAL A 142 -0.76 7.36 -11.48
C VAL A 142 -0.50 5.97 -10.90
N TYR A 143 0.70 5.79 -10.35
CA TYR A 143 1.20 4.59 -9.68
C TYR A 143 1.66 4.98 -8.29
N ILE A 144 1.08 4.34 -7.27
CA ILE A 144 1.47 4.55 -5.87
C ILE A 144 1.83 3.21 -5.23
N GLU A 145 3.04 3.14 -4.69
CA GLU A 145 3.47 2.12 -3.76
C GLU A 145 3.53 2.76 -2.37
N TRP A 146 2.78 2.21 -1.44
CA TRP A 146 2.67 2.70 -0.07
C TRP A 146 2.96 1.57 0.90
N GLY A 147 3.58 1.86 2.04
CA GLY A 147 3.77 0.86 3.09
C GLY A 147 4.03 1.44 4.47
N GLU A 148 3.85 0.60 5.47
CA GLU A 148 4.26 0.81 6.86
C GLU A 148 5.69 0.25 7.08
N THR A 149 6.40 0.77 8.08
CA THR A 149 7.76 0.35 8.49
C THR A 149 7.93 0.35 10.00
#